data_AF-A0A538DU57-F1
#
_entry.id   AF-A0A538DU57-F1
#
_cell.length_a   1.000
_cell.length_b   1.000
_cell.length_c   1.000
_cell.angle_alpha   90.00
_cell.angle_beta   90.00
_cell.angle_gamma   90.00
#
_symmetry.space_group_name_H-M   'P 1'
#
loop_
_entity.id
_entity.type
_entity.pdbx_description
1 polymer ?
#
loop_
_entity_poly.entity_id
_entity_poly.type
_entity_poly.pdbx_seq_one_letter_code
_entity_poly.pdbx_strand_id
1 'polypeptide(L)' 'MDMTTSFTLSDSADGTSMAWEADVKIAGPVGAMGQRVLQPIVNQQVGQVLAALEKRVTEAAGGGASGAE' A
#
# COMPACT_ATOMS: atom_id res chain seq x y z
N MET A 1 -9.74 15.95 -6.23
CA MET A 1 -8.55 15.29 -5.64
C MET A 1 -8.42 14.01 -6.42
N ASP A 2 -7.36 13.90 -7.20
CA ASP A 2 -7.11 12.74 -8.04
C ASP A 2 -5.89 12.03 -7.49
N MET A 3 -6.01 10.74 -7.22
CA MET A 3 -4.93 9.91 -6.68
C MET A 3 -4.87 8.62 -7.49
N THR A 4 -3.70 8.33 -8.03
CA THR A 4 -3.44 7.08 -8.75
C THR A 4 -2.32 6.34 -8.02
N THR A 5 -2.62 5.12 -7.59
CA THR A 5 -1.65 4.24 -6.93
C THR A 5 -1.30 3.08 -7.85
N SER A 6 -0.01 2.75 -7.92
CA SER A 6 0.50 1.62 -8.69
C SER A 6 1.30 0.71 -7.77
N PHE A 7 1.10 -0.60 -7.91
CA PHE A 7 1.85 -1.62 -7.18
C PHE A 7 2.58 -2.48 -8.20
N THR A 8 3.89 -2.62 -8.01
CA THR A 8 4.73 -3.51 -8.81
C THR A 8 5.14 -4.67 -7.95
N LEU A 9 4.76 -5.88 -8.37
CA LEU A 9 5.08 -7.12 -7.68
C LEU A 9 6.17 -7.86 -8.45
N SER A 10 7.11 -8.45 -7.71
CA SER A 10 8.12 -9.34 -8.28
C SER A 10 8.39 -10.49 -7.33
N ASP A 11 8.83 -11.62 -7.87
CA ASP A 11 9.30 -12.74 -7.06
C ASP A 11 10.57 -12.35 -6.29
N SER A 12 10.67 -12.88 -5.07
CA SER A 12 11.82 -12.77 -4.17
C SER A 12 12.13 -14.16 -3.61
N ALA A 13 13.35 -14.36 -3.13
CA ALA A 13 13.80 -15.65 -2.61
C ALA A 13 12.89 -16.22 -1.50
N ASP A 14 12.32 -15.33 -0.68
CA ASP A 14 11.50 -15.68 0.49
C ASP A 14 10.02 -15.29 0.33
N GLY A 15 9.55 -14.96 -0.88
CA GLY A 15 8.15 -14.59 -1.13
C GLY A 15 7.95 -13.58 -2.25
N THR A 16 6.95 -12.70 -2.12
CA THR A 16 6.67 -11.65 -3.11
C THR A 16 7.19 -10.31 -2.62
N SER A 17 8.04 -9.64 -3.41
CA SER A 17 8.40 -8.24 -3.18
C SER A 17 7.35 -7.32 -3.79
N MET A 18 7.05 -6.22 -3.12
CA MET A 18 6.08 -5.24 -3.59
C MET A 18 6.64 -3.83 -3.43
N ALA A 19 6.80 -3.13 -4.55
CA ALA A 19 7.04 -1.69 -4.60
C ALA A 19 5.73 -0.97 -4.90
N TRP A 20 5.57 0.26 -4.39
CA TRP A 20 4.39 1.07 -4.64
C TRP A 20 4.74 2.51 -4.95
N GLU A 21 3.90 3.15 -5.76
CA GLU A 21 3.98 4.56 -6.11
C GLU A 21 2.58 5.18 -6.04
N ALA A 22 2.51 6.46 -5.67
CA ALA A 22 1.27 7.23 -5.69
C ALA A 22 1.49 8.60 -6.35
N ASP A 23 0.77 8.87 -7.44
CA ASP A 23 0.63 10.21 -8.00
C ASP A 23 -0.61 10.86 -7.39
N VAL A 24 -0.44 12.01 -6.74
CA VAL A 24 -1.50 12.68 -5.96
C VAL A 24 -1.63 14.14 -6.39
N LYS A 25 -2.78 14.49 -6.97
CA LYS A 25 -3.14 15.86 -7.35
C LYS A 25 -4.17 16.42 -6.37
N ILE A 26 -3.70 17.29 -5.48
CA ILE A 26 -4.53 17.98 -4.48
C ILE A 26 -4.67 19.46 -4.85
N ALA A 27 -5.90 19.89 -5.10
CA ALA A 27 -6.26 21.30 -5.25
C ALA A 27 -6.90 21.84 -3.95
N GLY A 28 -6.82 23.15 -3.74
CA GLY A 28 -7.45 23.83 -2.59
C GLY A 28 -6.54 23.99 -1.36
N PRO A 29 -7.10 24.31 -0.19
CA PRO A 29 -6.34 24.72 1.02
C PRO A 29 -5.29 23.69 1.47
N VAL A 30 -5.56 22.41 1.25
CA VAL A 30 -4.67 21.30 1.59
C VAL A 30 -3.43 21.27 0.68
N GLY A 31 -3.60 21.59 -0.61
CA GLY A 31 -2.48 21.74 -1.54
C GLY A 31 -1.58 22.94 -1.22
N ALA A 32 -2.15 23.98 -0.59
CA ALA A 32 -1.41 25.16 -0.16
C ALA A 32 -0.47 24.91 1.05
N MET A 33 -0.67 23.81 1.80
CA MET A 33 0.25 23.40 2.87
C MET A 33 1.58 22.83 2.35
N GLY A 34 1.67 22.57 1.04
CA GLY A 34 2.88 22.14 0.35
C GLY A 34 3.24 20.66 0.58
N GLN A 35 4.13 20.14 -0.26
CA GLN A 35 4.52 18.72 -0.26
C GLN A 35 5.10 18.23 1.09
N ARG A 36 5.73 19.12 1.86
CA ARG A 36 6.37 18.78 3.15
C ARG A 36 5.39 18.30 4.22
N VAL A 37 4.16 18.81 4.20
CA VAL A 37 3.13 18.45 5.19
C VAL A 37 2.29 17.26 4.72
N LEU A 38 2.10 17.13 3.40
CA LEU A 38 1.26 16.07 2.83
C LEU A 38 1.98 14.73 2.67
N GLN A 39 3.27 14.75 2.32
CA GLN A 39 4.03 13.53 2.10
C GLN A 39 4.03 12.57 3.31
N PRO A 40 4.22 13.04 4.57
CA PRO A 40 4.15 12.15 5.74
C PRO A 40 2.77 11.50 5.90
N ILE A 41 1.69 12.24 5.63
CA ILE A 41 0.30 11.78 5.79
C ILE A 41 -0.01 10.71 4.73
N VAL A 42 0.38 10.95 3.47
CA VAL A 42 0.21 9.98 2.39
C VAL A 42 1.01 8.71 2.68
N ASN A 43 2.26 8.83 3.10
CA ASN A 43 3.09 7.68 3.45
C ASN A 43 2.48 6.87 4.62
N GLN A 44 1.93 7.54 5.63
CA GLN A 44 1.28 6.87 6.75
C GLN A 44 0.02 6.12 6.31
N GLN A 45 -0.83 6.74 5.49
CA GLN A 45 -2.06 6.11 5.01
C GLN A 45 -1.76 4.89 4.12
N VAL A 46 -0.79 5.00 3.22
CA VAL A 46 -0.39 3.86 2.38
C VAL A 46 0.23 2.75 3.22
N GLY A 47 1.09 3.09 4.19
CA GLY A 47 1.64 2.11 5.13
C GLY A 47 0.57 1.31 5.88
N GLN A 48 -0.52 1.98 6.32
CA GLN A 48 -1.65 1.30 6.98
C GLN A 48 -2.38 0.34 6.03
N VAL A 49 -2.62 0.75 4.79
CA VAL A 49 -3.28 -0.08 3.78
C VAL A 49 -2.42 -1.31 3.44
N LEU A 50 -1.12 -1.12 3.25
CA LEU A 50 -0.21 -2.22 2.94
C LEU A 50 -0.08 -3.20 4.10
N ALA A 51 0.00 -2.72 5.34
CA ALA A 51 0.01 -3.59 6.52
C ALA A 51 -1.29 -4.40 6.66
N ALA A 52 -2.44 -3.78 6.37
CA ALA A 52 -3.72 -4.49 6.38
C ALA A 52 -3.79 -5.53 5.25
N LEU A 53 -3.25 -5.23 4.07
CA LEU A 53 -3.18 -6.16 2.94
C LEU A 53 -2.27 -7.36 3.27
N GLU A 54 -1.08 -7.11 3.79
CA GLU A 54 -0.12 -8.16 4.19
C GLU A 54 -0.73 -9.12 5.21
N LYS A 55 -1.44 -8.58 6.21
CA LYS A 55 -2.17 -9.41 7.17
C LYS A 55 -3.15 -10.35 6.48
N ARG A 56 -3.98 -9.83 5.57
CA ARG A 56 -4.99 -10.63 4.86
C ARG A 56 -4.36 -11.68 3.95
N VAL A 57 -3.26 -11.34 3.27
CA VAL A 57 -2.52 -12.28 2.41
C VAL A 57 -1.91 -13.39 3.24
N THR A 58 -1.33 -13.06 4.40
CA THR A 58 -0.74 -14.04 5.32
C THR A 58 -1.80 -14.97 5.90
N GLU A 59 -2.94 -14.42 6.33
CA GLU A 59 -4.09 -15.21 6.80
C GLU A 59 -4.60 -16.17 5.72
N ALA A 60 -4.70 -15.71 4.46
CA ALA A 60 -5.13 -16.54 3.35
C ALA A 60 -4.10 -17.62 2.98
N ALA A 61 -2.80 -17.29 3.01
CA ALA A 61 -1.72 -18.24 2.75
C ALA A 61 -1.63 -19.32 3.85
N GLY A 62 -1.84 -18.95 5.12
CA GLY A 62 -1.88 -19.88 6.24
C GLY A 62 -3.16 -20.73 6.30
N GLY A 63 -4.29 -20.21 5.79
CA GLY A 63 -5.58 -20.91 5.75
C GLY A 63 -5.71 -21.98 4.66
N GLY A 64 -4.81 -22.01 3.68
CA GLY A 64 -4.85 -22.97 2.56
C GLY A 64 -4.40 -24.40 2.91
N ALA A 65 -3.76 -24.61 4.07
CA ALA A 65 -3.19 -25.91 4.43
C ALA A 65 -4.14 -26.85 5.21
N SER A 66 -5.37 -26.44 5.53
CA SER A 66 -6.28 -27.21 6.41
C SER A 66 -7.58 -27.70 5.73
N GLY A 67 -7.67 -27.68 4.40
CA GLY A 67 -8.90 -28.00 3.66
C GLY A 67 -8.86 -29.24 2.76
N ALA A 68 -7.86 -30.11 2.90
CA ALA A 68 -7.76 -31.35 2.13
C ALA A 68 -7.46 -32.52 3.06
N GLU A 69 -8.47 -33.00 3.78
CA GLU A 69 -8.55 -34.33 4.40
C GLU A 69 -10.01 -34.67 4.74
#